data_AF-A0A966YBP4-F1
#
_entry.id   AF-A0A966YBP4-F1
#
_cell.length_a   1.000
_cell.length_b   1.000
_cell.length_c   1.000
_cell.angle_alpha   90.00
_cell.angle_beta   90.00
_cell.angle_gamma   90.00
#
_symmetry.space_group_name_H-M   'P 1'
#
loop_
_entity.id
_entity.type
_entity.pdbx_description
1 polymer ?
#
loop_
_entity_poly.entity_id
_entity_poly.type
_entity_poly.pdbx_seq_one_letter_code
_entity_poly.pdbx_strand_id
1 'polypeptide(L)'
;MRYAARIGILIVAIFWTATPLFAQSDLEFQARKAQQSLDNAWDKLERSKSAKARISALTDAILSFEESLSLARDSLRQISVLEARAQQKLSLEEEAYAELIGVLLSIDKSPIQAELLHPDGPMATARGGMLIADLLPALEEKVQSLRSDLEAARYLSELQY
;
A
#
# COMPACT_ATOMS: atom_id res chain seq x y z
N MET A 1 -14.44 -9.51 -32.75
CA MET A 1 -13.11 -8.94 -32.38
C MET A 1 -13.13 -7.94 -31.21
N ARG A 2 -14.28 -7.43 -30.74
CA ARG A 2 -14.37 -6.45 -29.63
C ARG A 2 -14.25 -7.03 -28.21
N TYR A 3 -14.37 -8.35 -28.04
CA TYR A 3 -14.22 -9.03 -26.73
C TYR A 3 -12.77 -9.34 -26.37
N ALA A 4 -11.91 -9.60 -27.36
CA ALA A 4 -10.48 -9.87 -27.14
C ALA A 4 -9.73 -8.63 -26.58
N ALA A 5 -10.11 -7.43 -27.02
CA ALA A 5 -9.53 -6.17 -26.52
C ALA A 5 -9.92 -5.88 -25.06
N ARG A 6 -11.12 -6.30 -24.63
CA ARG A 6 -11.60 -6.11 -23.25
C ARG A 6 -10.93 -7.07 -22.27
N ILE A 7 -10.63 -8.29 -22.72
CA ILE A 7 -9.88 -9.28 -21.92
C ILE A 7 -8.42 -8.87 -21.77
N GLY A 8 -7.81 -8.29 -22.81
CA GLY A 8 -6.45 -7.75 -22.74
C GLY A 8 -6.29 -6.61 -21.72
N ILE A 9 -7.28 -5.73 -21.60
CA ILE A 9 -7.25 -4.62 -20.63
C ILE A 9 -7.39 -5.13 -19.18
N LEU A 10 -8.17 -6.18 -18.94
CA LEU A 10 -8.32 -6.79 -17.61
C LEU A 10 -7.05 -7.50 -17.13
N ILE A 11 -6.27 -8.10 -18.03
CA ILE A 11 -5.00 -8.77 -17.67
C ILE A 11 -3.90 -7.75 -17.34
N VAL A 12 -3.88 -6.59 -18.00
CA VAL A 12 -2.92 -5.50 -17.70
C VAL A 12 -3.22 -4.83 -16.36
N ALA A 13 -4.50 -4.71 -15.98
CA ALA A 13 -4.90 -4.12 -14.69
C ALA A 13 -4.51 -5.00 -13.48
N ILE A 14 -4.53 -6.33 -13.64
CA ILE A 14 -4.10 -7.29 -12.59
C ILE A 14 -2.58 -7.31 -12.43
N PHE A 15 -1.81 -7.05 -13.50
CA PHE A 15 -0.35 -6.99 -13.42
C PHE A 15 0.17 -5.75 -12.68
N TRP A 16 -0.62 -4.66 -12.63
CA TRP A 16 -0.21 -3.43 -11.95
C TRP A 16 -0.30 -3.55 -10.42
N THR A 17 -1.18 -4.40 -9.90
CA THR A 17 -1.40 -4.57 -8.45
C THR A 17 -0.63 -5.75 -7.83
N ALA A 18 -0.04 -6.63 -8.65
CA ALA A 18 0.63 -7.85 -8.18
C ALA A 18 2.12 -7.68 -7.80
N THR A 19 2.73 -6.53 -8.12
CA THR A 19 4.16 -6.29 -7.84
C THR A 19 4.54 -6.09 -6.35
N PRO A 20 3.69 -5.61 -5.41
CA PRO A 20 4.14 -5.39 -4.04
C PRO A 20 4.27 -6.69 -3.23
N LEU A 21 3.54 -7.75 -3.60
CA LEU A 21 3.50 -8.99 -2.81
C LEU A 21 4.82 -9.77 -2.85
N PHE A 22 5.51 -9.75 -3.99
CA PHE A 22 6.80 -10.43 -4.15
C PHE A 22 7.94 -9.72 -3.40
N ALA A 23 7.94 -8.38 -3.37
CA ALA A 23 8.97 -7.60 -2.66
C ALA A 23 8.90 -7.79 -1.14
N GLN A 24 7.68 -7.84 -0.58
CA GLN A 24 7.49 -8.09 0.85
C GLN A 24 7.93 -9.49 1.26
N SER A 25 7.64 -10.51 0.43
CA SER A 25 8.03 -11.90 0.71
C SER A 25 9.55 -12.13 0.72
N ASP A 26 10.27 -11.42 -0.15
CA ASP A 26 11.74 -11.51 -0.23
C ASP A 26 12.40 -10.84 0.97
N LEU A 27 11.85 -9.70 1.42
CA LEU A 27 12.35 -9.01 2.60
C LEU A 27 12.23 -9.87 3.87
N GLU A 28 11.08 -10.49 4.08
CA GLU A 28 10.87 -11.39 5.22
C GLU A 28 11.80 -12.61 5.17
N PHE A 29 12.00 -13.17 3.98
CA PHE A 29 12.91 -14.31 3.80
C PHE A 29 14.35 -13.93 4.16
N GLN A 30 14.82 -12.77 3.67
CA GLN A 30 16.15 -12.29 3.97
C GLN A 30 16.31 -11.98 5.47
N ALA A 31 15.32 -11.38 6.12
CA ALA A 31 15.34 -11.10 7.56
C ALA A 31 15.46 -12.39 8.39
N ARG A 32 14.68 -13.43 8.05
CA ARG A 32 14.77 -14.75 8.69
C ARG A 32 16.16 -15.39 8.51
N LYS A 33 16.74 -15.26 7.32
CA LYS A 33 18.07 -15.79 7.03
C LYS A 33 19.16 -15.09 7.85
N ALA A 34 19.08 -13.77 7.98
CA ALA A 34 20.00 -12.98 8.82
C ALA A 34 19.88 -13.36 10.31
N GLN A 35 18.66 -13.60 10.80
CA GLN A 35 18.47 -14.05 12.18
C GLN A 35 19.10 -15.44 12.41
N GLN A 36 18.90 -16.37 11.46
CA GLN A 36 19.53 -17.69 11.53
C GLN A 36 21.07 -17.62 11.46
N SER A 37 21.66 -16.73 10.65
CA SER A 37 23.13 -16.61 10.58
C SER A 37 23.72 -16.10 11.89
N LEU A 38 23.06 -15.12 12.53
CA LEU A 38 23.44 -14.59 13.83
C LEU A 38 23.37 -15.68 14.92
N ASP A 39 22.26 -16.42 15.01
CA ASP A 39 22.09 -17.50 15.98
C ASP A 39 23.20 -18.55 15.84
N ASN A 40 23.50 -18.95 14.60
CA ASN A 40 24.57 -19.90 14.32
C ASN A 40 25.97 -19.38 14.73
N ALA A 41 26.22 -18.08 14.53
CA ALA A 41 27.50 -17.48 14.91
C ALA A 41 27.66 -17.41 16.43
N TRP A 42 26.59 -17.07 17.16
CA TRP A 42 26.56 -17.11 18.62
C TRP A 42 26.81 -18.52 19.16
N ASP A 43 26.13 -19.52 18.60
CA ASP A 43 26.30 -20.92 18.97
C ASP A 43 27.75 -21.40 18.77
N LYS A 44 28.40 -21.01 17.67
CA LYS A 44 29.82 -21.31 17.42
C LYS A 44 30.73 -20.64 18.43
N LEU A 45 30.46 -19.39 18.78
CA LEU A 45 31.24 -18.64 19.75
C LEU A 45 31.16 -19.27 21.16
N GLU A 46 29.96 -19.65 21.59
CA GLU A 46 29.70 -20.34 22.86
C GLU A 46 30.47 -21.67 22.97
N ARG A 47 30.50 -22.45 21.89
CA ARG A 47 31.14 -23.78 21.85
C ARG A 47 32.66 -23.73 21.73
N SER A 48 33.24 -22.55 21.53
CA SER A 48 34.68 -22.38 21.26
C SER A 48 35.54 -22.50 22.52
N LYS A 49 36.36 -23.54 22.61
CA LYS A 49 37.18 -23.85 23.81
C LYS A 49 38.60 -23.29 23.80
N SER A 50 39.20 -23.06 22.63
CA SER A 50 40.56 -22.54 22.51
C SER A 50 40.57 -21.06 22.13
N ALA A 51 41.64 -20.34 22.48
CA ALA A 51 41.79 -18.93 22.10
C ALA A 51 41.69 -18.71 20.58
N LYS A 52 42.32 -19.59 19.79
CA LYS A 52 42.26 -19.54 18.32
C LYS A 52 40.84 -19.80 17.79
N ALA A 53 40.12 -20.76 18.37
CA ALA A 53 38.73 -21.05 17.98
C ALA A 53 37.81 -19.88 18.32
N ARG A 54 38.00 -19.24 19.48
CA ARG A 54 37.22 -18.06 19.89
C ARG A 54 37.45 -16.87 18.97
N ILE A 55 38.69 -16.62 18.56
CA ILE A 55 39.01 -15.55 17.60
C ILE A 55 38.31 -15.82 16.26
N SER A 56 38.41 -17.05 15.74
CA SER A 56 37.73 -17.43 14.50
C SER A 56 36.21 -17.26 14.61
N ALA A 57 35.60 -17.71 15.70
CA ALA A 57 34.16 -17.59 15.91
C ALA A 57 33.73 -16.12 16.09
N LEU A 58 34.55 -15.28 16.71
CA LEU A 58 34.29 -13.84 16.82
C LEU A 58 34.37 -13.16 15.46
N THR A 59 35.34 -13.53 14.61
CA THR A 59 35.42 -13.04 13.23
C THR A 59 34.16 -13.43 12.43
N ASP A 60 33.74 -14.69 12.51
CA ASP A 60 32.51 -15.17 11.85
C ASP A 60 31.27 -14.39 12.35
N ALA A 61 31.18 -14.13 13.66
CA ALA A 61 30.09 -13.37 14.24
C ALA A 61 30.07 -11.91 13.75
N ILE A 62 31.23 -11.25 13.69
CA ILE A 62 31.33 -9.87 13.18
C ILE A 62 30.88 -9.81 11.72
N LEU A 63 31.37 -10.74 10.88
CA LEU A 63 30.97 -10.80 9.46
C LEU A 63 29.46 -11.01 9.30
N SER A 64 28.87 -11.88 10.13
CA SER A 64 27.41 -12.11 10.12
C SER A 64 26.63 -10.86 10.57
N PHE A 65 27.16 -10.10 11.53
CA PHE A 65 26.57 -8.83 11.95
C PHE A 65 26.66 -7.76 10.85
N GLU A 66 27.79 -7.67 10.16
CA GLU A 66 27.97 -6.75 9.03
C GLU A 66 26.99 -7.06 7.88
N GLU A 67 26.84 -8.35 7.54
CA GLU A 67 25.87 -8.80 6.54
C GLU A 67 24.42 -8.45 6.95
N SER A 68 24.07 -8.72 8.20
CA SER A 68 22.73 -8.44 8.74
C SER A 68 22.44 -6.93 8.77
N LEU A 69 23.42 -6.09 9.12
CA LEU A 69 23.28 -4.64 9.08
C LEU A 69 23.16 -4.10 7.64
N SER A 70 23.89 -4.67 6.69
CA SER A 70 23.74 -4.31 5.28
C SER A 70 22.32 -4.60 4.80
N LEU A 71 21.81 -5.78 5.11
CA LEU A 71 20.46 -6.17 4.75
C LEU A 71 19.41 -5.26 5.40
N ALA A 72 19.57 -4.95 6.69
CA ALA A 72 18.67 -4.03 7.39
C ALA A 72 18.66 -2.64 6.73
N ARG A 73 19.82 -2.12 6.33
CA ARG A 73 19.91 -0.84 5.59
C ARG A 73 19.20 -0.89 4.24
N ASP A 74 19.33 -1.99 3.51
CA ASP A 74 18.63 -2.17 2.24
C ASP A 74 17.12 -2.32 2.42
N SER A 75 16.68 -2.97 3.51
CA SER A 75 15.27 -3.04 3.87
C SER A 75 14.66 -1.66 4.13
N LEU A 76 15.35 -0.79 4.88
CA LEU A 76 14.90 0.57 5.18
C LEU A 76 14.77 1.40 3.91
N ARG A 77 15.69 1.24 2.94
CA ARG A 77 15.58 1.88 1.62
C ARG A 77 14.36 1.39 0.84
N GLN A 78 14.03 0.10 0.91
CA GLN A 78 12.84 -0.43 0.24
C GLN A 78 11.56 0.07 0.91
N ILE A 79 11.51 0.06 2.23
CA ILE A 79 10.37 0.58 3.01
C ILE A 79 10.12 2.05 2.70
N SER A 80 11.16 2.89 2.62
CA SER A 80 10.97 4.31 2.31
C SER A 80 10.44 4.55 0.90
N VAL A 81 10.83 3.72 -0.08
CA VAL A 81 10.25 3.76 -1.44
C VAL A 81 8.77 3.35 -1.43
N LEU A 82 8.43 2.32 -0.66
CA LEU A 82 7.03 1.86 -0.51
C LEU A 82 6.18 2.93 0.18
N GLU A 83 6.70 3.56 1.23
CA GLU A 83 6.05 4.64 1.95
C GLU A 83 5.79 5.84 1.03
N ALA A 84 6.80 6.30 0.28
CA ALA A 84 6.64 7.40 -0.66
C ALA A 84 5.57 7.11 -1.73
N ARG A 85 5.51 5.87 -2.23
CA ARG A 85 4.48 5.44 -3.18
C ARG A 85 3.09 5.43 -2.54
N ALA A 86 2.97 4.94 -1.31
CA ALA A 86 1.70 4.91 -0.59
C ALA A 86 1.18 6.34 -0.33
N GLN A 87 2.06 7.25 0.11
CA GLN A 87 1.73 8.67 0.29
C GLN A 87 1.26 9.33 -1.01
N GLN A 88 1.96 9.08 -2.13
CA GLN A 88 1.54 9.59 -3.44
C GLN A 88 0.17 9.04 -3.88
N LYS A 89 -0.09 7.75 -3.63
CA LYS A 89 -1.39 7.15 -3.95
C LYS A 89 -2.50 7.81 -3.12
N LEU A 90 -2.27 7.97 -1.82
CA LEU A 90 -3.21 8.63 -0.91
C LEU A 90 -3.52 10.07 -1.36
N SER A 91 -2.50 10.86 -1.71
CA SER A 91 -2.71 12.25 -2.14
C SER A 91 -3.52 12.36 -3.43
N LEU A 92 -3.31 11.45 -4.39
CA LEU A 92 -4.09 11.41 -5.63
C LEU A 92 -5.55 11.02 -5.38
N GLU A 93 -5.79 10.10 -4.44
CA GLU A 93 -7.14 9.71 -4.07
C GLU A 93 -7.88 10.85 -3.34
N GLU A 94 -7.21 11.54 -2.42
CA GLU A 94 -7.77 12.72 -1.73
C GLU A 94 -8.18 13.84 -2.70
N GLU A 95 -7.36 14.14 -3.71
CA GLU A 95 -7.69 15.14 -4.74
C GLU A 95 -8.93 14.74 -5.55
N ALA A 96 -9.00 13.47 -5.98
CA ALA A 96 -10.16 12.95 -6.72
C ALA A 96 -11.45 12.99 -5.89
N TYR A 97 -11.38 12.73 -4.58
CA TYR A 97 -12.54 12.85 -3.70
C TYR A 97 -12.95 14.31 -3.49
N ALA A 98 -11.99 15.23 -3.34
CA ALA A 98 -12.28 16.65 -3.21
C ALA A 98 -12.98 17.20 -4.46
N GLU A 99 -12.54 16.79 -5.65
CA GLU A 99 -13.20 17.11 -6.91
C GLU A 99 -14.64 16.57 -6.95
N LEU A 100 -14.83 15.29 -6.62
CA LEU A 100 -16.16 14.67 -6.61
C LEU A 100 -17.11 15.35 -5.62
N ILE A 101 -16.65 15.63 -4.40
CA ILE A 101 -17.45 16.34 -3.38
C ILE A 101 -17.76 17.76 -3.86
N GLY A 102 -16.81 18.43 -4.52
CA GLY A 102 -17.02 19.74 -5.14
C GLY A 102 -18.14 19.73 -6.19
N VAL A 103 -18.14 18.72 -7.07
CA VAL A 103 -19.21 18.51 -8.06
C VAL A 103 -20.55 18.25 -7.36
N LEU A 104 -20.60 17.37 -6.36
CA LEU A 104 -21.84 17.07 -5.63
C LEU A 104 -22.40 18.30 -4.91
N LEU A 105 -21.55 19.10 -4.26
CA LEU A 105 -21.97 20.34 -3.60
C LEU A 105 -22.45 21.40 -4.60
N SER A 106 -21.89 21.43 -5.82
CA SER A 106 -22.35 22.32 -6.89
C SER A 106 -23.77 21.98 -7.37
N ILE A 107 -24.14 20.69 -7.34
CA ILE A 107 -25.48 20.23 -7.72
C ILE A 107 -26.50 20.60 -6.64
N ASP A 108 -26.15 20.46 -5.36
CA ASP A 108 -27.02 20.83 -4.23
C ASP A 108 -27.30 22.34 -4.16
N LYS A 109 -26.37 23.18 -4.63
CA LYS A 109 -26.55 24.64 -4.70
C LYS A 109 -27.38 25.14 -5.88
N SER A 110 -27.90 24.27 -6.75
CA SER A 110 -28.90 24.70 -7.73
C SER A 110 -30.15 25.15 -6.97
N PRO A 111 -30.58 26.42 -7.09
CA PRO A 111 -31.65 26.94 -6.25
C PRO A 111 -32.95 26.17 -6.52
N ILE A 112 -33.44 25.48 -5.48
CA ILE A 112 -34.73 24.78 -5.42
C ILE A 112 -35.89 25.66 -5.92
N GLN A 113 -35.75 26.99 -5.87
CA GLN A 113 -36.76 27.95 -6.33
C GLN A 113 -36.69 28.30 -7.82
N ALA A 114 -35.66 27.89 -8.58
CA ALA A 114 -35.59 28.11 -10.04
C ALA A 114 -36.08 26.91 -10.87
N GLU A 115 -36.17 25.71 -10.28
CA GLU A 115 -36.46 24.46 -10.98
C GLU A 115 -37.95 24.20 -11.22
N LEU A 116 -38.84 24.79 -10.40
CA LEU A 116 -40.31 24.65 -10.54
C LEU A 116 -40.88 25.33 -11.79
N LEU A 117 -40.07 26.09 -12.53
CA LEU A 117 -40.48 26.85 -13.71
C LEU A 117 -39.89 26.32 -15.03
N HIS A 118 -39.06 25.27 -15.00
CA HIS A 118 -38.48 24.65 -16.19
C HIS A 118 -39.22 23.35 -16.55
N PRO A 119 -39.57 23.10 -17.82
CA PRO A 119 -40.31 21.90 -18.24
C PRO A 119 -39.61 20.56 -17.95
N ASP A 120 -38.33 20.56 -17.57
CA ASP A 120 -37.53 19.35 -17.29
C ASP A 120 -37.38 19.01 -15.79
N GLY A 121 -37.83 19.88 -14.88
CA GLY A 121 -37.47 19.91 -13.45
C GLY A 121 -37.63 18.58 -12.65
N PRO A 122 -38.76 17.86 -12.72
CA PRO A 122 -38.93 16.63 -11.92
C PRO A 122 -38.15 15.42 -12.47
N MET A 123 -38.03 15.35 -13.80
CA MET A 123 -37.38 14.23 -14.50
C MET A 123 -35.85 14.35 -14.42
N ALA A 124 -35.31 15.57 -14.44
CA ALA A 124 -33.89 15.82 -14.23
C ALA A 124 -33.44 15.43 -12.81
N THR A 125 -34.20 15.80 -11.78
CA THR A 125 -33.92 15.43 -10.38
C THR A 125 -34.00 13.91 -10.15
N ALA A 126 -35.01 13.22 -10.71
CA ALA A 126 -35.12 11.77 -10.60
C ALA A 126 -33.93 11.04 -11.25
N ARG A 127 -33.45 11.54 -12.39
CA ARG A 127 -32.28 10.99 -13.09
C ARG A 127 -30.98 11.23 -12.33
N GLY A 128 -30.83 12.41 -11.70
CA GLY A 128 -29.72 12.71 -10.79
C GLY A 128 -29.71 11.80 -9.57
N GLY A 129 -30.87 11.58 -8.94
CA GLY A 129 -31.00 10.65 -7.81
C GLY A 129 -30.65 9.21 -8.17
N MET A 130 -31.05 8.75 -9.36
CA MET A 130 -30.71 7.41 -9.86
C MET A 130 -29.21 7.27 -10.14
N LEU A 131 -28.56 8.28 -10.73
CA LEU A 131 -27.10 8.26 -10.94
C LEU A 131 -26.30 8.26 -9.63
N ILE A 132 -26.72 9.04 -8.64
CA ILE A 132 -26.09 9.03 -7.31
C ILE A 132 -26.26 7.67 -6.63
N ALA A 133 -27.45 7.05 -6.74
CA ALA A 133 -27.70 5.71 -6.21
C ALA A 133 -26.84 4.63 -6.88
N ASP A 134 -26.56 4.76 -8.19
CA ASP A 134 -25.67 3.86 -8.92
C ASP A 134 -24.18 4.05 -8.57
N LEU A 135 -23.77 5.26 -8.16
CA LEU A 135 -22.39 5.60 -7.80
C LEU A 135 -22.03 5.31 -6.33
N LEU A 136 -23.02 5.29 -5.44
CA LEU A 136 -22.85 5.09 -4.01
C LEU A 136 -22.07 3.80 -3.64
N PRO A 137 -22.36 2.62 -4.25
CA PRO A 137 -21.65 1.39 -3.93
C PRO A 137 -20.17 1.43 -4.31
N ALA A 138 -19.84 2.04 -5.45
CA ALA A 138 -18.45 2.21 -5.89
C ALA A 138 -17.68 3.18 -4.98
N LEU A 139 -18.36 4.18 -4.43
CA LEU A 139 -17.78 5.10 -3.45
C LEU A 139 -17.52 4.39 -2.11
N GLU A 140 -18.46 3.54 -1.67
CA GLU A 140 -18.34 2.76 -0.45
C GLU A 140 -17.18 1.75 -0.54
N GLU A 141 -17.05 1.02 -1.64
CA GLU A 141 -15.90 0.13 -1.87
C GLU A 141 -14.56 0.87 -1.75
N LYS A 142 -14.51 2.09 -2.26
CA LYS A 142 -13.30 2.91 -2.24
C LYS A 142 -12.98 3.48 -0.86
N VAL A 143 -14.00 3.85 -0.08
CA VAL A 143 -13.85 4.22 1.34
C VAL A 143 -13.34 3.04 2.16
N GLN A 144 -13.85 1.83 1.92
CA GLN A 144 -13.35 0.61 2.56
C GLN A 144 -11.87 0.36 2.22
N SER A 145 -11.49 0.50 0.94
CA SER A 145 -10.08 0.41 0.51
C SER A 145 -9.21 1.45 1.22
N LEU A 146 -9.67 2.70 1.32
CA LEU A 146 -8.93 3.78 1.96
C LEU A 146 -8.73 3.53 3.47
N ARG A 147 -9.74 2.98 4.15
CA ARG A 147 -9.61 2.55 5.55
C ARG A 147 -8.54 1.48 5.71
N SER A 148 -8.51 0.48 4.83
CA SER A 148 -7.48 -0.56 4.84
C SER A 148 -6.09 0.02 4.60
N ASP A 149 -5.94 0.94 3.65
CA ASP A 149 -4.66 1.61 3.36
C ASP A 149 -4.18 2.45 4.57
N LEU A 150 -5.11 3.09 5.29
CA LEU A 150 -4.81 3.88 6.49
C LEU A 150 -4.46 3.00 7.71
N GLU A 151 -5.13 1.84 7.86
CA GLU A 151 -4.77 0.83 8.86
C GLU A 151 -3.37 0.26 8.60
N ALA A 152 -3.03 -0.03 7.34
CA ALA A 152 -1.70 -0.47 6.96
C ALA A 152 -0.63 0.61 7.24
N ALA A 153 -0.91 1.88 6.94
CA ALA A 153 -0.02 2.99 7.26
C ALA A 153 0.21 3.15 8.77
N ARG A 154 -0.84 2.99 9.60
CA ARG A 154 -0.71 2.99 11.07
C ARG A 154 0.16 1.85 11.56
N TYR A 155 -0.05 0.63 11.06
CA TYR A 155 0.77 -0.52 11.41
C TYR A 155 2.26 -0.30 11.08
N LEU A 156 2.55 0.28 9.91
CA LEU A 156 3.92 0.64 9.55
C LEU A 156 4.54 1.67 10.49
N SER A 157 3.75 2.65 10.97
CA SER A 157 4.22 3.65 11.94
C SER A 157 4.53 3.06 13.31
N GLU A 158 3.77 2.05 13.75
CA GLU A 158 4.00 1.35 15.02
C GLU A 158 5.28 0.50 14.99
N LEU A 159 5.65 -0.04 13.83
CA LEU A 159 6.85 -0.85 13.65
C LEU A 159 8.15 -0.02 13.60
N GLN A 160 8.04 1.29 13.39
CA GLN A 160 9.18 2.22 13.33
C GLN A 160 9.63 2.71 14.72
N TYR A 161 8.88 2.39 15.78
CA TYR A 161 9.20 2.70 17.19
C TYR A 161 9.58 1.44 17.97
#